data_AF-A0A3P7PML7-F1
#
_entry.id   AF-A0A3P7PML7-F1
#
_cell.length_a   1.000
_cell.length_b   1.000
_cell.length_c   1.000
_cell.angle_alpha   90.00
_cell.angle_beta   90.00
_cell.angle_gamma   90.00
#
_symmetry.space_group_name_H-M   'P 1'
#
loop_
_entity.id
_entity.type
_entity.pdbx_description
1 polymer ?
#
loop_
_entity_poly.entity_id
_entity_poly.type
_entity_poly.pdbx_seq_one_letter_code
_entity_poly.pdbx_strand_id
1 'polypeptide(L)'
;MEAVLGPSISGLRRWRKDWMGLSRFAAANLAVGVKYRDMGDVISHQANAGGFSVVRTYCGHGVHRLFHCPPNIPHYTGNLLSPHCCGLYL
;
A
#
# COMPACT_ATOMS: atom_id res chain seq x y z
N MET A 1 22.54 12.88 23.47
CA MET A 1 22.36 11.63 22.71
C MET A 1 20.95 11.14 23.00
N GLU A 2 19.98 11.46 22.15
CA GLU A 2 18.66 10.85 22.27
C GLU A 2 18.79 9.38 21.88
N ALA A 3 18.52 8.49 22.83
CA ALA A 3 18.34 7.08 22.50
C ALA A 3 17.06 6.98 21.66
N VAL A 4 17.20 6.70 20.37
CA VAL A 4 16.07 6.25 19.56
C VAL A 4 15.67 4.90 20.13
N LEU A 5 14.75 4.90 21.08
CA LEU A 5 14.19 3.68 21.65
C LEU A 5 13.55 2.92 20.50
N GLY A 6 14.16 1.79 20.13
CA GLY A 6 13.65 0.93 19.07
C GLY A 6 12.21 0.49 19.35
N PRO A 7 11.47 0.09 18.31
CA PRO A 7 10.08 -0.33 18.48
C PRO A 7 9.99 -1.51 19.46
N SER A 8 8.94 -1.50 20.28
CA SER A 8 8.70 -2.58 21.23
C SER A 8 8.53 -3.93 20.52
N ILE A 9 8.89 -5.03 21.18
CA ILE A 9 8.79 -6.39 20.63
C ILE A 9 7.34 -6.73 20.27
N SER A 10 6.36 -6.18 21.00
CA SER A 10 4.94 -6.28 20.68
C SER A 10 4.58 -5.50 19.41
N GLY A 11 5.13 -4.29 19.22
CA GLY A 11 4.97 -3.49 18.01
C GLY A 11 5.50 -4.19 16.77
N LEU A 12 6.71 -4.77 16.84
CA LEU A 12 7.29 -5.55 15.74
C LEU A 12 6.46 -6.79 15.39
N ARG A 13 5.94 -7.51 16.40
CA ARG A 13 5.07 -8.68 16.18
C ARG A 13 3.75 -8.31 15.52
N ARG A 14 3.15 -7.18 15.92
CA ARG A 14 1.92 -6.65 15.32
C ARG A 14 2.16 -6.33 13.85
N TRP A 15 3.13 -5.46 13.58
CA TRP A 15 3.51 -5.06 12.23
C TRP A 15 3.80 -6.25 11.31
N ARG A 16 4.53 -7.27 11.79
CA ARG A 16 4.82 -8.48 11.01
C ARG A 16 3.56 -9.27 10.65
N LYS A 17 2.60 -9.40 11.57
CA LYS A 17 1.33 -10.10 11.29
C LYS A 17 0.52 -9.35 10.24
N ASP A 18 0.44 -8.04 10.37
CA ASP A 18 -0.31 -7.19 9.44
C ASP A 18 0.33 -7.17 8.05
N TRP A 19 1.67 -7.08 7.98
CA TRP A 19 2.44 -7.18 6.73
C TRP A 19 2.22 -8.52 6.02
N MET A 20 2.30 -9.63 6.77
CA MET A 20 2.07 -10.96 6.20
C MET A 20 0.61 -11.14 5.75
N GLY A 21 -0.35 -10.59 6.50
CA GLY A 21 -1.77 -10.58 6.14
C GLY A 21 -2.00 -9.82 4.83
N LEU A 22 -1.48 -8.59 4.75
CA LEU A 22 -1.56 -7.75 3.56
C LEU A 22 -0.92 -8.41 2.34
N SER A 23 0.28 -8.97 2.49
CA SER A 23 1.01 -9.61 1.38
C SER A 23 0.25 -10.80 0.80
N ARG A 24 -0.31 -11.65 1.68
CA ARG A 24 -1.11 -12.82 1.26
C ARG A 24 -2.41 -12.39 0.59
N PHE A 25 -3.07 -11.38 1.15
CA PHE A 25 -4.35 -10.90 0.66
C PHE A 25 -4.19 -10.14 -0.67
N ALA A 26 -3.13 -9.36 -0.85
CA ALA A 26 -2.77 -8.75 -2.12
C ALA A 26 -2.47 -9.82 -3.18
N ALA A 27 -1.64 -10.83 -2.86
CA ALA A 27 -1.33 -11.91 -3.81
C ALA A 27 -2.57 -12.68 -4.28
N ALA A 28 -3.56 -12.89 -3.41
CA ALA A 28 -4.82 -13.55 -3.77
C ALA A 28 -5.71 -12.71 -4.70
N ASN A 29 -5.58 -11.38 -4.65
CA ASN A 29 -6.38 -10.45 -5.48
C ASN A 29 -5.64 -9.99 -6.75
N LEU A 30 -4.39 -10.45 -6.97
CA LEU A 30 -3.64 -10.20 -8.20
C LEU A 30 -3.98 -11.29 -9.23
N ALA A 31 -5.04 -11.04 -10.00
CA ALA A 31 -5.47 -11.91 -11.09
C ALA A 31 -5.73 -11.11 -12.37
N VAL A 32 -5.70 -11.79 -13.53
CA VAL A 32 -6.02 -11.18 -14.83
C VAL A 32 -7.47 -10.71 -14.82
N GLY A 33 -7.70 -9.43 -15.15
CA GLY A 33 -9.03 -8.83 -15.18
C GLY A 33 -9.44 -8.06 -13.93
N VAL A 34 -8.63 -8.08 -12.86
CA VAL A 34 -8.86 -7.26 -11.66
C VAL A 34 -8.48 -5.80 -11.95
N LYS A 35 -9.31 -4.85 -11.49
CA LYS A 35 -9.06 -3.42 -11.72
C LYS A 35 -8.08 -2.91 -10.68
N TYR A 36 -7.14 -2.06 -11.11
CA TYR A 36 -6.16 -1.42 -10.21
C TYR A 36 -6.79 -0.66 -9.03
N ARG A 37 -8.00 -0.13 -9.22
CA ARG A 37 -8.71 0.60 -8.15
C ARG A 37 -9.14 -0.30 -6.99
N ASP A 38 -9.45 -1.57 -7.27
CA ASP A 38 -9.98 -2.53 -6.30
C ASP A 38 -8.89 -2.91 -5.27
N MET A 39 -7.61 -2.75 -5.64
CA MET A 39 -6.47 -2.90 -4.74
C MET A 39 -6.52 -1.93 -3.55
N GLY A 40 -6.97 -0.68 -3.77
CA GLY A 40 -7.06 0.31 -2.72
C GLY A 40 -8.12 -0.04 -1.66
N ASP A 41 -9.24 -0.64 -2.10
CA ASP A 41 -10.29 -1.12 -1.21
C ASP A 41 -9.80 -2.27 -0.32
N VAL A 42 -9.09 -3.20 -0.96
CA VAL A 42 -8.46 -4.36 -0.32
C VAL A 42 -7.43 -3.95 0.74
N ILE A 43 -6.49 -3.06 0.39
CA ILE A 43 -5.44 -2.60 1.30
C ILE A 43 -6.03 -1.84 2.49
N SER A 44 -7.00 -0.97 2.22
CA SER A 44 -7.65 -0.17 3.27
C SER A 44 -8.44 -1.04 4.25
N HIS A 45 -9.13 -2.07 3.77
CA HIS A 45 -9.85 -3.00 4.63
C HIS A 45 -8.91 -3.71 5.60
N GLN A 46 -7.78 -4.25 5.10
CA GLN A 46 -6.80 -4.93 5.94
C GLN A 46 -6.12 -3.98 6.93
N ALA A 47 -5.75 -2.77 6.49
CA ALA A 47 -5.15 -1.75 7.35
C ALA A 47 -6.11 -1.35 8.49
N ASN A 48 -7.38 -1.10 8.17
CA ASN A 48 -8.40 -0.75 9.16
C ASN A 48 -8.68 -1.90 10.14
N ALA A 49 -8.69 -3.16 9.67
CA ALA A 49 -8.83 -4.33 10.54
C ALA A 49 -7.66 -4.47 11.53
N GLY A 50 -6.46 -4.07 11.10
CA GLY A 50 -5.27 -3.94 11.94
C GLY A 50 -5.22 -2.63 12.73
N GLY A 51 -6.24 -1.76 12.71
CA GLY A 51 -6.21 -0.46 13.40
C GLY A 51 -5.11 0.50 12.92
N PHE A 52 -4.72 0.41 11.65
CA PHE A 52 -3.81 1.34 10.98
C PHE A 52 -4.57 2.22 9.99
N SER A 53 -3.93 3.30 9.56
CA SER A 53 -4.41 4.15 8.48
C SER A 53 -3.58 3.94 7.21
N VAL A 54 -4.19 4.22 6.05
CA VAL A 54 -3.51 4.17 4.74
C VAL A 54 -3.11 5.58 4.30
N VAL A 55 -1.86 5.71 3.86
CA VAL A 55 -1.33 6.97 3.33
C VAL A 55 -1.95 7.25 1.95
N ARG A 56 -2.46 8.47 1.76
CA ARG A 56 -3.16 8.89 0.53
C ARG A 56 -2.29 9.66 -0.46
N THR A 57 -1.13 10.14 -0.01
CA THR A 57 -0.21 10.98 -0.80
C THR A 57 0.71 10.19 -1.71
N TYR A 58 0.90 8.89 -1.44
CA TYR A 58 1.75 8.01 -2.22
C TYR A 58 0.92 6.89 -2.85
N CYS A 59 1.23 6.59 -4.10
CA CYS A 59 0.61 5.52 -4.88
C CYS A 59 1.71 4.60 -5.40
N GLY A 60 1.36 3.34 -5.66
CA GLY A 60 2.23 2.43 -6.40
C GLY A 60 2.33 2.83 -7.87
N HIS A 61 3.37 2.36 -8.55
CA HIS A 61 3.61 2.61 -9.97
C HIS A 61 4.06 1.32 -10.67
N GLY A 62 3.91 1.29 -12.00
CA GLY A 62 4.57 0.28 -12.81
C GLY A 62 6.09 0.43 -12.74
N VAL A 63 6.82 -0.68 -12.73
CA VAL A 63 8.28 -0.72 -12.80
C VAL A 63 8.70 -1.62 -13.95
N HIS A 64 9.53 -1.11 -14.87
CA HIS A 64 10.14 -1.92 -15.92
C HIS A 64 11.53 -1.37 -16.30
N ARG A 65 11.76 -0.87 -17.52
CA ARG A 65 12.95 -0.12 -17.94
C ARG A 65 13.00 1.27 -17.31
N LEU A 66 11.84 1.86 -17.00
CA LEU A 66 11.75 3.08 -16.19
C LEU A 66 11.36 2.70 -14.77
N PHE A 67 11.90 3.45 -13.81
CA PHE A 67 11.63 3.26 -12.39
C PHE A 67 10.17 3.62 -12.06
N HIS A 68 9.66 4.73 -12.58
CA HIS A 68 8.27 5.17 -12.47
C HIS A 68 7.57 5.11 -13.85
N CYS A 69 6.64 4.17 -14.02
CA CYS A 69 5.76 4.09 -15.19
C CYS A 69 4.28 4.09 -14.77
N PRO A 70 3.37 4.50 -15.65
CA PRO A 70 1.97 4.09 -15.51
C PRO A 70 1.89 2.55 -15.47
N PRO A 71 0.90 1.98 -14.76
CA PRO A 71 -0.25 2.63 -14.12
C PRO A 71 0.06 3.17 -12.71
N ASN A 72 -0.66 4.21 -12.30
CA ASN A 72 -0.68 4.65 -10.91
C ASN A 72 -1.69 3.81 -10.12
N ILE A 73 -1.28 3.26 -8.99
CA ILE A 73 -2.06 2.30 -8.19
C ILE A 73 -2.29 2.89 -6.79
N PRO A 74 -3.43 3.56 -6.54
CA PRO A 74 -3.74 4.11 -5.24
C PRO A 74 -4.00 3.01 -4.20
N HIS A 75 -3.57 3.25 -2.96
CA HIS A 75 -3.74 2.28 -1.87
C HIS A 75 -5.00 2.49 -1.01
N TYR A 76 -5.75 3.58 -1.24
CA TYR A 76 -6.92 3.95 -0.44
C TYR A 76 -8.25 3.68 -1.15
N THR A 77 -9.35 3.56 -0.41
CA THR A 77 -10.69 3.29 -0.96
C THR A 77 -11.28 4.46 -1.76
N GLY A 78 -12.16 4.15 -2.72
CA GLY A 78 -12.88 5.17 -3.49
C GLY A 78 -11.97 6.02 -4.38
N ASN A 79 -10.83 5.47 -4.78
CA ASN A 79 -9.93 6.14 -5.71
C ASN A 79 -10.55 6.19 -7.12
N LEU A 80 -10.61 7.40 -7.68
CA LEU A 80 -10.77 7.59 -9.12
C LEU A 80 -9.37 7.52 -9.70
N LEU A 81 -9.15 6.68 -10.72
CA LEU A 81 -7.90 6.64 -11.49
C LEU A 81 -7.70 7.99 -12.19
N SER A 82 -7.24 8.98 -11.43
CA SER A 82 -6.84 10.28 -11.94
C SER A 82 -5.41 10.14 -12.43
N PRO A 83 -5.12 10.51 -13.69
CA PRO A 83 -3.76 10.49 -14.22
C PRO A 83 -2.81 11.48 -13.50
N HIS A 84 -3.34 12.34 -12.62
CA HIS A 84 -2.60 13.42 -11.96
C HIS A 84 -2.00 13.09 -10.59
N CYS A 85 -2.13 11.86 -10.08
CA CYS A 85 -1.58 11.51 -8.76
C CYS A 85 -0.12 11.02 -8.83
N CYS A 86 0.69 11.66 -9.69
CA CYS A 86 2.15 11.53 -9.74
C CYS A 86 2.77 12.89 -9.37
N GLY A 87 2.89 13.13 -8.08
CA GLY A 87 3.43 14.37 -7.49
C GLY A 87 4.85 14.24 -6.97
N LEU A 88 5.67 13.32 -7.51
CA LEU A 88 7.12 13.28 -7.31
C LEU A 88 7.76 12.67 -8.55
N TYR A 89 8.11 13.54 -9.50
CA TYR A 89 9.17 13.25 -10.47
C TYR A 89 10.51 13.30 -9.72
N LEU A 90 11.00 12.14 -9.31
CA LEU A 90 12.42 11.86 -9.15
C LEU A 90 12.78 10.74 -10.14
#